data_AF-A0A6A4QME5-F1
#
_entry.id   AF-A0A6A4QME5-F1
#
_cell.length_a   1.000
_cell.length_b   1.000
_cell.length_c   1.000
_cell.angle_alpha   90.00
_cell.angle_beta   90.00
_cell.angle_gamma   90.00
#
_symmetry.space_group_name_H-M   'P 1'
#
loop_
_entity.id
_entity.type
_entity.pdbx_description
1 polymer ?
#
loop_
_entity_poly.entity_id
_entity_poly.type
_entity_poly.pdbx_seq_one_letter_code
_entity_poly.pdbx_strand_id
1 'polypeptide(L)' 'MKKVFVPFLTLLAILLFTMDLVQGFSCNNDAKKELFPCLGYLIGEGNVPSSLCCEGIFGLKSSTPTKDDRHAACECFKR' A
#
# COMPACT_ATOMS: atom_id res chain seq x y z
N MET A 1 -44.55 5.99 0.29
CA MET A 1 -43.49 5.05 -0.15
C MET A 1 -42.41 5.73 -1.00
N LYS A 2 -42.72 6.28 -2.19
CA LYS A 2 -41.71 6.92 -3.08
C LYS A 2 -40.95 8.12 -2.46
N LYS A 3 -41.62 8.95 -1.65
CA LYS A 3 -41.00 10.16 -1.06
C LYS A 3 -39.91 9.87 -0.01
N VAL A 4 -39.92 8.69 0.61
CA VAL A 4 -38.91 8.24 1.60
C VAL A 4 -37.81 7.43 0.91
N PHE A 5 -38.13 6.80 -0.21
CA PHE A 5 -37.17 5.99 -0.96
C PHE A 5 -36.08 6.84 -1.61
N VAL A 6 -36.43 8.03 -2.12
CA VAL A 6 -35.46 8.95 -2.74
C VAL A 6 -34.37 9.43 -1.76
N PRO A 7 -34.69 9.98 -0.58
CA PRO A 7 -33.66 10.40 0.38
C PRO A 7 -32.82 9.22 0.90
N PHE A 8 -33.43 8.05 1.06
CA PHE A 8 -32.72 6.84 1.48
C PHE A 8 -31.73 6.35 0.42
N LEU A 9 -32.15 6.34 -0.85
CA LEU A 9 -31.29 5.95 -1.97
C LEU A 9 -30.14 6.96 -2.16
N THR A 10 -30.38 8.26 -1.97
CA THR A 10 -29.33 9.28 -2.02
C THR A 10 -28.35 9.16 -0.85
N LEU A 11 -28.83 8.87 0.36
CA LEU A 11 -27.96 8.66 1.53
C LEU A 11 -27.08 7.41 1.36
N LEU A 12 -27.67 6.34 0.82
CA LEU A 12 -26.95 5.10 0.51
C LEU A 12 -25.92 5.31 -0.59
N ALA A 13 -26.25 6.06 -1.64
CA ALA A 13 -25.30 6.43 -2.69
C ALA A 13 -24.12 7.24 -2.12
N ILE A 14 -24.37 8.24 -1.28
CA ILE A 14 -23.31 9.03 -0.63
C ILE A 14 -22.40 8.13 0.22
N LEU A 15 -22.95 7.20 1.00
CA LEU A 15 -22.15 6.24 1.78
C LEU A 15 -21.26 5.36 0.88
N LEU A 16 -21.79 4.89 -0.25
CA LEU A 16 -21.04 4.07 -1.21
C LEU A 16 -19.92 4.88 -1.90
N PHE A 17 -20.14 6.18 -2.17
CA PHE A 17 -19.12 7.08 -2.73
C PHE A 17 -18.02 7.48 -1.73
N THR A 18 -18.20 7.28 -0.43
CA THR A 18 -17.13 7.53 0.57
C THR A 18 -16.10 6.40 0.68
N MET A 19 -16.25 5.30 -0.07
CA MET A 19 -15.36 4.14 -0.06
C MET A 19 -14.09 4.32 -0.91
N ASP A 20 -13.84 5.52 -1.45
CA ASP A 20 -12.56 5.89 -2.09
C ASP A 20 -11.66 6.71 -1.15
N LEU A 21 -11.88 6.66 0.16
CA LEU A 21 -10.98 7.29 1.12
C LEU A 21 -9.84 6.33 1.44
N VAL A 22 -8.69 6.64 0.85
CA VAL A 22 -7.35 6.11 1.11
C VAL A 22 -6.97 4.93 0.21
N GLN A 23 -6.57 5.24 -1.03
CA GLN A 23 -5.50 4.48 -1.69
C GLN A 23 -4.19 4.67 -0.92
N GLY A 24 -4.15 4.19 0.32
CA GLY A 24 -2.97 4.20 1.16
C GLY A 24 -2.16 2.95 0.93
N PHE A 25 -0.87 3.04 1.17
CA PHE A 25 0.01 1.88 1.20
C PHE A 25 -0.59 0.77 2.09
N SER A 26 -0.77 -0.43 1.51
CA SER A 26 -1.22 -1.61 2.24
C SER A 26 -0.05 -2.56 2.51
N CYS A 27 0.15 -2.93 3.78
CA CYS A 27 1.12 -3.93 4.24
C CYS A 27 0.70 -5.37 3.88
N ASN A 28 0.11 -5.55 2.70
CA ASN A 28 -0.19 -6.88 2.20
C ASN A 28 1.11 -7.65 1.97
N ASN A 29 1.00 -8.98 1.91
CA ASN A 29 2.14 -9.87 1.67
C ASN A 29 2.96 -9.47 0.44
N ASP A 30 2.34 -8.79 -0.53
CA ASP A 30 3.00 -8.38 -1.77
C ASP A 30 4.07 -7.29 -1.52
N ALA A 31 3.83 -6.32 -0.63
CA ALA A 31 4.84 -5.30 -0.30
C ALA A 31 6.09 -5.90 0.38
N LYS A 32 5.92 -6.97 1.17
CA LYS A 32 7.04 -7.73 1.74
C LYS A 32 7.74 -8.60 0.67
N LYS A 33 6.99 -9.10 -0.32
CA LYS A 33 7.56 -9.93 -1.39
C LYS A 33 8.52 -9.17 -2.29
N GLU A 34 8.23 -7.90 -2.58
CA GLU A 34 9.11 -7.03 -3.39
C GLU A 34 10.53 -6.91 -2.82
N LEU A 35 10.71 -7.15 -1.52
CA LEU A 35 12.00 -7.05 -0.83
C LEU A 35 12.73 -8.39 -0.67
N PHE A 36 12.11 -9.54 -0.99
CA PHE A 36 12.81 -10.84 -0.94
C PHE A 36 14.12 -10.84 -1.73
N PRO A 37 14.21 -10.26 -2.93
CA PRO A 37 15.47 -10.22 -3.68
C PRO A 37 16.59 -9.41 -3.01
N CYS A 38 16.27 -8.59 -2.00
CA CYS A 38 17.23 -7.80 -1.24
C CYS A 38 17.86 -8.58 -0.09
N LEU A 39 17.28 -9.72 0.33
CA LEU A 39 17.65 -10.38 1.58
C LEU A 39 19.14 -10.73 1.64
N GLY A 40 19.68 -11.35 0.58
CA GLY A 40 21.10 -11.72 0.52
C GLY A 40 22.05 -10.52 0.65
N TYR A 41 21.67 -9.35 0.14
CA TYR A 41 22.44 -8.12 0.36
C TYR A 41 22.29 -7.62 1.81
N LEU A 42 21.07 -7.60 2.34
CA LEU A 42 20.77 -7.10 3.69
C LEU A 42 21.43 -7.92 4.81
N ILE A 43 21.59 -9.24 4.61
CA ILE A 43 22.23 -10.14 5.58
C ILE A 43 23.74 -10.32 5.34
N GLY A 44 24.31 -9.64 4.34
CA GLY A 44 25.76 -9.63 4.08
C GLY A 44 26.28 -10.83 3.28
N GLU A 45 25.42 -11.60 2.62
CA GLU A 45 25.85 -12.66 1.68
C GLU A 45 26.34 -12.09 0.34
N GLY A 46 25.97 -10.85 0.01
CA GLY A 46 26.40 -10.15 -1.21
C GLY A 46 26.88 -8.73 -0.95
N ASN A 47 27.86 -8.28 -1.74
CA ASN A 47 28.43 -6.93 -1.64
C ASN A 47 27.61 -5.85 -2.36
N VAL A 48 26.69 -6.25 -3.25
CA VAL A 48 25.89 -5.34 -4.09
C VAL A 48 24.45 -5.88 -4.15
N PRO A 49 23.42 -5.04 -4.05
CA PRO A 49 22.05 -5.47 -4.27
C PRO A 49 21.84 -5.97 -5.69
N SER A 50 20.98 -6.99 -5.84
CA SER A 50 20.57 -7.47 -7.16
C SER A 50 19.77 -6.40 -7.92
N SER A 51 19.73 -6.48 -9.25
CA SER A 51 18.88 -5.60 -10.06
C SER A 51 17.41 -5.70 -9.65
N LEU A 52 16.94 -6.92 -9.34
CA LEU A 52 15.60 -7.20 -8.84
C LEU A 52 15.32 -6.54 -7.49
N CYS A 53 16.31 -6.50 -6.59
CA CYS A 53 16.17 -5.77 -5.32
C CYS A 53 15.91 -4.28 -5.59
N CYS A 54 16.71 -3.66 -6.46
CA CYS A 54 16.53 -2.26 -6.80
C CYS A 54 15.17 -1.99 -7.46
N GLU A 55 14.71 -2.87 -8.36
CA GLU A 55 13.40 -2.78 -9.00
C GLU A 55 12.26 -2.83 -7.98
N GLY A 56 12.30 -3.79 -7.04
CA GLY A 56 11.34 -3.87 -5.94
C GLY A 56 11.32 -2.62 -5.04
N ILE A 57 12.51 -2.06 -4.74
CA ILE A 57 12.63 -0.80 -3.99
C ILE A 57 12.02 0.39 -4.76
N PHE A 58 12.19 0.46 -6.08
CA PHE A 58 11.56 1.49 -6.91
C PHE A 58 10.04 1.34 -6.97
N GLY A 59 9.54 0.10 -7.03
CA GLY A 59 8.12 -0.21 -6.90
C GLY A 59 7.56 0.27 -5.55
N LEU A 60 8.23 -0.08 -4.45
CA LEU A 60 7.85 0.36 -3.11
C LEU A 60 7.82 1.89 -2.98
N LYS A 61 8.84 2.58 -3.49
CA LYS A 61 8.89 4.05 -3.50
C LYS A 61 7.72 4.65 -4.27
N SER A 62 7.38 4.08 -5.41
CA SER A 62 6.24 4.53 -6.23
C SER A 62 4.89 4.29 -5.54
N SER A 63 4.78 3.23 -4.74
CA SER A 63 3.60 2.90 -3.95
C SER A 63 3.43 3.69 -2.65
N THR A 64 4.43 4.50 -2.28
CA THR A 64 4.45 5.28 -1.02
C THR A 64 4.66 6.79 -1.24
N PRO A 65 3.79 7.45 -2.04
CA PRO A 65 3.99 8.84 -2.44
C PRO A 65 3.91 9.82 -1.26
N THR A 66 3.07 9.54 -0.26
CA THR A 66 2.83 10.47 0.87
C THR A 66 3.65 10.11 2.11
N LYS A 67 3.70 11.04 3.07
CA LYS A 67 4.34 10.80 4.37
C LYS A 67 3.63 9.68 5.14
N ASP A 68 2.31 9.64 5.08
CA ASP A 68 1.50 8.65 5.78
C ASP A 68 1.71 7.25 5.19
N ASP A 69 1.83 7.13 3.86
CA ASP A 69 2.19 5.87 3.22
C ASP A 69 3.57 5.35 3.66
N ARG A 70 4.55 6.25 3.75
CA ARG A 70 5.90 5.89 4.22
C ARG A 70 5.91 5.48 5.69
N HIS A 71 5.10 6.11 6.54
CA HIS A 71 4.94 5.69 7.92
C HIS A 71 4.26 4.31 8.01
N ALA A 72 3.22 4.07 7.21
CA ALA A 72 2.56 2.77 7.14
C ALA A 72 3.53 1.66 6.67
N ALA A 73 4.35 1.95 5.65
CA ALA A 73 5.41 1.05 5.20
C ALA A 73 6.48 0.80 6.27
N CYS A 74 6.90 1.83 7.00
CA CYS A 74 7.84 1.68 8.11
C CYS A 74 7.30 0.72 9.18
N GLU A 75 6.07 0.93 9.65
CA GLU A 75 5.43 0.06 10.65
C GLU A 75 5.18 -1.36 10.10
N CYS A 76 4.99 -1.51 8.79
CA CYS A 76 4.88 -2.80 8.12
C CYS A 76 6.18 -3.62 8.20
N PHE A 77 7.31 -3.01 7.84
CA PHE A 77 8.60 -3.70 7.74
C PHE A 77 9.33 -3.85 9.08
N LYS A 78 8.95 -3.07 10.09
CA LYS A 78 9.42 -3.24 11.47
C LYS A 78 8.96 -4.54 12.12
N ARG A 79 7.83 -5.10 11.65
CA ARG A 79 7.25 -6.36 12.14
C ARG A 79 7.80 -7.57 11.39
#